data_AF-A0AAN8R153-F1
#
_entry.id   AF-A0AAN8R153-F1
#
_cell.length_a   1.000
_cell.length_b   1.000
_cell.length_c   1.000
_cell.angle_alpha   90.00
_cell.angle_beta   90.00
_cell.angle_gamma   90.00
#
_symmetry.space_group_name_H-M   'P 1'
#
loop_
_entity.id
_entity.type
_entity.pdbx_description
1 polymer ?
#
loop_
_entity_poly.entity_id
_entity_poly.type
_entity_poly.pdbx_seq_one_letter_code
_entity_poly.pdbx_strand_id
1 'polypeptide(L)'
;MSLHSSLILAIVERRENSKHLDPIWNKHHIERVEIVLKETLDAKGRIPFYDQYGVIRDVIQNHLTEVMTLLTMELPSNLSNTKEVLKNKLKIFSALQHLDRNCAAIGQYQAYNAEVQEELNKTKEHFSLTPTFTGVMVHIDLAQYEGMPVILTSGKMLDERVGYARIMFKNDIFCIQSHSSVHCKPKQIVFYFGHGTLQYPAILVSKNLFKPDLMDTEWKEVTEHKDVRVLGLPISDYYVLMPTVEREAYAELISHIFQGRKDSFISAENLLASWSFWTPLLQSLANTFPRLYPGGADNGNMLDFKLLGREVTFANEAVVMVTQDHMGGSGAESFQVMQGKYRSADMVSAWPEELIVRLAADLQAAAENAVREGGRFHLALSGGSSPLALFQRLARHHYSFPWRDTHVWMVDERCVPLTELDSNFRTLHDHLLKHVKMSYFNIHPMPVQMNQRLCVEEDSGALLYERDITQLVNASSFHFVLLGVGYDGHTASLFPGSKLDANGNSLVALTESPAKPHQRMSLTLKAINQAQKVGVLVMGKSKHELVTQLSRVKDNPNNWPITGIRPTSGRLVWYIDYDALLG
;
A
#
# COMPACT_ATOMS: atom_id res chain seq x y z
N MET A 1 -8.65 3.43 -25.93
CA MET A 1 -7.67 4.34 -26.57
C MET A 1 -6.62 3.46 -27.19
N SER A 2 -6.54 3.38 -28.51
CA SER A 2 -5.55 2.51 -29.12
C SER A 2 -4.21 3.25 -29.12
N LEU A 3 -3.31 2.87 -28.20
CA LEU A 3 -1.91 3.32 -28.13
C LEU A 3 -1.11 3.02 -29.42
N HIS A 4 -1.76 2.41 -30.41
CA HIS A 4 -1.22 2.03 -31.71
C HIS A 4 -0.72 3.22 -32.54
N SER A 5 -1.47 4.32 -32.56
CA SER A 5 -1.04 5.53 -33.28
C SER A 5 0.21 6.15 -32.64
N SER A 6 0.38 5.99 -31.32
CA SER A 6 1.57 6.47 -30.58
C SER A 6 2.79 5.56 -30.74
N LEU A 7 2.56 4.26 -30.98
CA LEU A 7 3.58 3.23 -31.15
C LEU A 7 4.41 3.41 -32.44
N ILE A 8 3.77 3.88 -33.52
CA ILE A 8 4.43 4.18 -34.79
C ILE A 8 5.36 5.40 -34.67
N LEU A 9 5.00 6.38 -33.83
CA LEU A 9 5.75 7.63 -33.64
C LEU A 9 7.20 7.40 -33.23
N ALA A 10 7.41 6.53 -32.26
CA ALA A 10 8.72 6.24 -31.71
C ALA A 10 9.66 5.61 -32.74
N ILE A 11 9.14 4.71 -33.56
CA ILE A 11 9.91 4.01 -34.58
C ILE A 11 10.28 4.96 -35.72
N VAL A 12 9.32 5.75 -36.19
CA VAL A 12 9.54 6.70 -37.29
C VAL A 12 10.56 7.75 -36.85
N GLU A 13 10.41 8.33 -35.65
CA GLU A 13 11.40 9.26 -35.10
C GLU A 13 12.80 8.66 -35.04
N ARG A 14 12.95 7.47 -34.45
CA ARG A 14 14.28 6.84 -34.35
C ARG A 14 14.90 6.56 -35.71
N ARG A 15 14.09 6.27 -36.73
CA ARG A 15 14.57 6.00 -38.09
C ARG A 15 14.99 7.28 -38.81
N GLU A 16 14.11 8.26 -38.88
CA GLU A 16 14.35 9.52 -39.61
C GLU A 16 15.50 10.31 -38.97
N ASN A 17 15.61 10.27 -37.63
CA ASN A 17 16.69 10.93 -36.89
C ASN A 17 17.84 9.97 -36.49
N SER A 18 17.99 8.83 -37.18
CA SER A 18 19.03 7.81 -36.89
C SER A 18 20.46 8.37 -36.82
N LYS A 19 20.79 9.34 -37.68
CA LYS A 19 22.10 10.03 -37.66
C LYS A 19 22.40 10.69 -36.32
N HIS A 20 21.38 11.22 -35.65
CA HIS A 20 21.48 11.84 -34.35
C HIS A 20 21.34 10.82 -33.21
N LEU A 21 20.47 9.82 -33.39
CA LEU A 21 20.03 8.93 -32.31
C LEU A 21 20.89 7.68 -32.15
N ASP A 22 21.36 7.05 -33.22
CA ASP A 22 22.12 5.79 -33.14
C ASP A 22 23.37 5.89 -32.22
N PRO A 23 24.15 6.98 -32.23
CA PRO A 23 25.31 7.12 -31.33
C PRO A 23 24.94 7.20 -29.84
N ILE A 24 23.74 7.72 -29.54
CA ILE A 24 23.30 8.04 -28.17
C ILE A 24 22.19 7.10 -27.66
N TRP A 25 21.66 6.18 -28.48
CA TRP A 25 20.59 5.27 -28.08
C TRP A 25 21.13 4.02 -27.36
N ASN A 26 21.80 4.21 -26.23
CA ASN A 26 22.43 3.13 -25.47
C ASN A 26 22.64 3.53 -24.00
N LYS A 27 22.97 2.54 -23.15
CA LYS A 27 23.19 2.68 -21.71
C LYS A 27 24.25 3.71 -21.30
N HIS A 28 25.16 4.09 -22.20
CA HIS A 28 26.19 5.09 -21.89
C HIS A 28 25.62 6.51 -21.88
N HIS A 29 24.56 6.75 -22.65
CA HIS A 29 23.96 8.08 -22.83
C HIS A 29 22.54 8.17 -22.28
N ILE A 30 21.77 7.09 -22.32
CA ILE A 30 20.44 7.01 -21.71
C ILE A 30 20.60 6.68 -20.23
N GLU A 31 19.98 7.50 -19.38
CA GLU A 31 19.89 7.26 -17.94
C GLU A 31 18.79 6.25 -17.63
N ARG A 32 17.59 6.47 -18.19
CA ARG A 32 16.42 5.61 -18.00
C ARG A 32 15.34 5.87 -19.04
N VAL A 33 14.41 4.93 -19.15
CA VAL A 33 13.19 5.05 -19.97
C VAL A 33 11.97 5.05 -19.05
N GLU A 34 11.06 6.00 -19.22
CA GLU A 34 9.81 6.09 -18.48
C GLU A 34 8.63 5.95 -19.45
N ILE A 35 7.70 5.04 -19.19
CA ILE A 35 6.48 4.87 -19.98
C ILE A 35 5.31 4.96 -19.01
N VAL A 36 4.48 5.98 -19.20
CA VAL A 36 3.49 6.42 -18.23
C VAL A 36 2.13 6.54 -18.92
N LEU A 37 1.09 5.97 -18.30
CA LEU A 37 -0.30 6.19 -18.69
C LEU A 37 -1.16 6.40 -17.44
N LYS A 38 -1.50 7.66 -17.18
CA LYS A 38 -2.31 8.10 -16.03
C LYS A 38 -3.76 8.34 -16.46
N GLU A 39 -4.69 7.88 -15.65
CA GLU A 39 -6.12 8.13 -15.82
C GLU A 39 -6.70 8.83 -14.60
N THR A 40 -7.54 9.85 -14.82
CA THR A 40 -8.29 10.52 -13.74
C THR A 40 -9.57 9.79 -13.36
N LEU A 41 -10.05 8.88 -14.21
CA LEU A 41 -11.30 8.15 -13.98
C LEU A 41 -11.07 6.97 -13.03
N ASP A 42 -12.12 6.65 -12.28
CA ASP A 42 -12.21 5.44 -11.44
C ASP A 42 -12.48 4.17 -12.30
N ALA A 43 -12.68 3.04 -11.62
CA ALA A 43 -13.07 1.78 -12.22
C ALA A 43 -14.59 1.52 -12.15
N LYS A 44 -15.39 2.49 -11.68
CA LYS A 44 -16.82 2.35 -11.46
C LYS A 44 -17.54 2.02 -12.77
N GLY A 45 -18.55 1.17 -12.67
CA GLY A 45 -19.31 0.60 -13.79
C GLY A 45 -18.57 -0.50 -14.56
N ARG A 46 -17.31 -0.78 -14.22
CA ARG A 46 -16.49 -1.86 -14.81
C ARG A 46 -15.91 -2.79 -13.75
N ILE A 47 -16.30 -2.67 -12.49
CA ILE A 47 -15.72 -3.43 -11.38
C ILE A 47 -15.80 -4.95 -11.58
N PRO A 48 -16.90 -5.55 -12.08
CA PRO A 48 -16.97 -7.00 -12.27
C PRO A 48 -15.92 -7.55 -13.24
N PHE A 49 -15.50 -6.73 -14.19
CA PHE A 49 -14.36 -7.03 -15.04
C PHE A 49 -13.06 -6.66 -14.32
N TYR A 50 -12.88 -5.38 -13.97
CA TYR A 50 -11.60 -4.85 -13.52
C TYR A 50 -11.01 -5.58 -12.30
N ASP A 51 -11.85 -5.99 -11.35
CA ASP A 51 -11.44 -6.67 -10.12
C ASP A 51 -10.82 -8.07 -10.35
N GLN A 52 -11.00 -8.65 -11.53
CA GLN A 52 -10.34 -9.91 -11.92
C GLN A 52 -8.98 -9.67 -12.57
N TYR A 53 -8.75 -8.49 -13.14
CA TYR A 53 -7.59 -8.21 -13.99
C TYR A 53 -6.57 -7.30 -13.31
N GLY A 54 -7.01 -6.17 -12.74
CA GLY A 54 -6.18 -5.11 -12.19
C GLY A 54 -5.37 -4.34 -13.24
N VAL A 55 -4.72 -3.25 -12.80
CA VAL A 55 -3.99 -2.33 -13.69
C VAL A 55 -2.87 -3.01 -14.49
N ILE A 56 -2.21 -4.03 -13.93
CA ILE A 56 -1.11 -4.72 -14.61
C ILE A 56 -1.60 -5.41 -15.88
N ARG A 57 -2.75 -6.11 -15.81
CA ARG A 57 -3.30 -6.83 -16.98
C ARG A 57 -4.05 -5.90 -17.93
N ASP A 58 -4.69 -4.86 -17.39
CA ASP A 58 -5.51 -3.92 -18.18
C ASP A 58 -4.63 -3.04 -19.09
N VAL A 59 -3.47 -2.58 -18.59
CA VAL A 59 -2.64 -1.56 -19.27
C VAL A 59 -1.15 -1.92 -19.41
N ILE A 60 -0.53 -2.46 -18.36
CA ILE A 60 0.94 -2.64 -18.35
C ILE A 60 1.34 -3.79 -19.29
N GLN A 61 0.73 -4.96 -19.12
CA GLN A 61 1.08 -6.21 -19.80
C GLN A 61 0.91 -6.13 -21.32
N ASN A 62 -0.08 -5.36 -21.77
CA ASN A 62 -0.41 -5.17 -23.17
C ASN A 62 0.24 -3.88 -23.71
N HIS A 63 -0.30 -2.71 -23.37
CA HIS A 63 -0.03 -1.46 -24.03
C HIS A 63 1.35 -0.91 -23.70
N LEU A 64 1.72 -0.79 -22.43
CA LEU A 64 3.03 -0.21 -22.07
C LEU A 64 4.19 -1.14 -22.42
N THR A 65 3.95 -2.46 -22.35
CA THR A 65 4.91 -3.46 -22.81
C THR A 65 5.15 -3.33 -24.31
N GLU A 66 4.11 -3.13 -25.11
CA GLU A 66 4.26 -2.91 -26.55
C GLU A 66 5.12 -1.66 -26.81
N VAL A 67 4.83 -0.54 -26.13
CA VAL A 67 5.63 0.71 -26.24
C VAL A 67 7.09 0.46 -25.87
N MET A 68 7.34 -0.24 -24.77
CA MET A 68 8.69 -0.61 -24.34
C MET A 68 9.42 -1.38 -25.44
N THR A 69 8.78 -2.41 -26.02
CA THR A 69 9.42 -3.22 -27.06
C THR A 69 9.77 -2.39 -28.29
N LEU A 70 8.92 -1.45 -28.73
CA LEU A 70 9.23 -0.61 -29.89
C LEU A 70 10.38 0.37 -29.62
N LEU A 71 10.43 0.94 -28.40
CA LEU A 71 11.49 1.87 -28.02
C LEU A 71 12.85 1.20 -27.88
N THR A 72 12.86 -0.08 -27.52
CA THR A 72 14.09 -0.81 -27.14
C THR A 72 14.54 -1.82 -28.19
N MET A 73 13.67 -2.27 -29.09
CA MET A 73 14.07 -3.18 -30.17
C MET A 73 15.08 -2.54 -31.11
N GLU A 74 15.87 -3.40 -31.77
CA GLU A 74 16.63 -3.02 -32.95
C GLU A 74 15.67 -2.58 -34.06
N LEU A 75 15.96 -1.44 -34.69
CA LEU A 75 15.17 -0.99 -35.82
C LEU A 75 15.44 -1.92 -37.02
N PRO A 76 14.39 -2.43 -37.69
CA PRO A 76 14.59 -3.23 -38.88
C PRO A 76 15.10 -2.37 -40.03
N SER A 77 15.81 -2.98 -40.98
CA SER A 77 16.30 -2.26 -42.17
C SER A 77 15.13 -1.74 -43.03
N ASN A 78 14.00 -2.46 -43.00
CA ASN A 78 12.76 -2.09 -43.67
C ASN A 78 11.58 -2.25 -42.69
N LEU A 79 10.92 -1.14 -42.34
CA LEU A 79 9.74 -1.15 -41.46
C LEU A 79 8.56 -1.94 -42.03
N SER A 80 8.44 -2.06 -43.35
CA SER A 80 7.40 -2.88 -43.99
C SER A 80 7.67 -4.39 -43.86
N ASN A 81 8.86 -4.80 -43.39
CA ASN A 81 9.16 -6.19 -43.12
C ASN A 81 8.61 -6.62 -41.76
N THR A 82 7.31 -6.94 -41.72
CA THR A 82 6.63 -7.36 -40.50
C THR A 82 7.35 -8.49 -39.74
N LYS A 83 7.94 -9.45 -40.46
CA LYS A 83 8.60 -10.61 -39.83
C LYS A 83 9.83 -10.18 -39.03
N GLU A 84 10.58 -9.20 -39.52
CA GLU A 84 11.75 -8.64 -38.85
C GLU A 84 11.36 -7.84 -37.62
N VAL A 85 10.32 -7.00 -37.73
CA VAL A 85 9.75 -6.26 -36.58
C VAL A 85 9.35 -7.22 -35.46
N LEU A 86 8.56 -8.26 -35.78
CA LEU A 86 8.11 -9.24 -34.78
C LEU A 86 9.26 -10.03 -34.16
N LYS A 87 10.30 -10.36 -34.96
CA LYS A 87 11.50 -11.04 -34.47
C LYS A 87 12.31 -10.15 -33.51
N ASN A 88 12.43 -8.87 -33.81
CA ASN A 88 13.18 -7.93 -32.97
C ASN A 88 12.46 -7.68 -31.64
N LYS A 89 11.12 -7.65 -31.62
CA LYS A 89 10.32 -7.66 -30.37
C LYS A 89 10.56 -8.91 -29.53
N LEU A 90 10.53 -10.09 -30.15
CA LEU A 90 10.81 -11.36 -29.47
C LEU A 90 12.23 -11.41 -28.87
N LYS A 91 13.22 -10.82 -29.54
CA LYS A 91 14.58 -10.69 -29.01
C LYS A 91 14.58 -9.89 -27.69
N ILE A 92 13.81 -8.80 -27.62
CA ILE A 92 13.64 -8.05 -26.36
C ILE A 92 13.03 -8.93 -25.28
N PHE A 93 11.91 -9.61 -25.54
CA PHE A 93 11.28 -10.49 -24.54
C PHE A 93 12.23 -11.57 -24.02
N SER A 94 13.06 -12.15 -24.87
CA SER A 94 14.04 -13.17 -24.47
C SER A 94 15.15 -12.65 -23.56
N ALA A 95 15.39 -11.34 -23.55
CA ALA A 95 16.40 -10.67 -22.75
C ALA A 95 15.83 -9.96 -21.51
N LEU A 96 14.52 -10.02 -21.26
CA LEU A 96 13.93 -9.39 -20.08
C LEU A 96 14.30 -10.15 -18.81
N GLN A 97 14.77 -9.43 -17.79
CA GLN A 97 15.06 -10.04 -16.49
C GLN A 97 13.78 -10.38 -15.73
N HIS A 98 13.80 -11.48 -14.98
CA HIS A 98 12.65 -11.95 -14.20
C HIS A 98 12.09 -10.86 -13.25
N LEU A 99 10.76 -10.77 -13.16
CA LEU A 99 10.07 -9.85 -12.26
C LEU A 99 9.53 -10.59 -11.04
N ASP A 100 9.74 -10.00 -9.87
CA ASP A 100 9.09 -10.39 -8.62
C ASP A 100 8.48 -9.16 -7.94
N ARG A 101 7.81 -9.35 -6.80
CA ARG A 101 7.13 -8.28 -6.06
C ARG A 101 8.02 -7.08 -5.72
N ASN A 102 9.34 -7.28 -5.59
CA ASN A 102 10.26 -6.20 -5.25
C ASN A 102 10.48 -5.28 -6.46
N CYS A 103 10.18 -5.72 -7.69
CA CYS A 103 10.27 -4.90 -8.89
C CYS A 103 9.07 -3.95 -9.08
N ALA A 104 8.08 -3.94 -8.17
CA ALA A 104 6.84 -3.18 -8.33
C ALA A 104 6.37 -2.49 -7.05
N ALA A 105 5.96 -1.22 -7.18
CA ALA A 105 5.16 -0.52 -6.18
C ALA A 105 3.68 -0.56 -6.61
N ILE A 106 2.80 -1.12 -5.77
CA ILE A 106 1.37 -1.25 -6.06
C ILE A 106 0.51 -0.39 -5.14
N GLY A 107 -0.53 0.22 -5.69
CA GLY A 107 -1.47 1.07 -4.97
C GLY A 107 -2.94 0.82 -5.35
N GLN A 108 -3.85 1.27 -4.50
CA GLN A 108 -5.29 1.18 -4.71
C GLN A 108 -5.98 2.46 -4.19
N TYR A 109 -6.80 3.12 -5.02
CA TYR A 109 -7.52 4.31 -4.57
C TYR A 109 -8.56 3.95 -3.50
N GLN A 110 -8.73 4.83 -2.52
CA GLN A 110 -9.51 4.55 -1.30
C GLN A 110 -10.94 4.10 -1.56
N ALA A 111 -11.62 4.71 -2.54
CA ALA A 111 -13.02 4.39 -2.87
C ALA A 111 -13.22 2.99 -3.50
N TYR A 112 -12.16 2.34 -4.00
CA TYR A 112 -12.28 1.12 -4.82
C TYR A 112 -12.96 -0.03 -4.08
N ASN A 113 -12.65 -0.27 -2.80
CA ASN A 113 -13.27 -1.36 -2.06
C ASN A 113 -14.76 -1.15 -1.84
N ALA A 114 -15.21 0.09 -1.65
CA ALA A 114 -16.62 0.41 -1.54
C ALA A 114 -17.34 0.13 -2.88
N GLU A 115 -16.70 0.48 -4.01
CA GLU A 115 -17.22 0.20 -5.35
C GLU A 115 -17.31 -1.32 -5.63
N VAL A 116 -16.32 -2.10 -5.20
CA VAL A 116 -16.35 -3.57 -5.26
C VAL A 116 -17.49 -4.14 -4.44
N GLN A 117 -17.70 -3.66 -3.21
CA GLN A 117 -18.79 -4.11 -2.36
C GLN A 117 -20.16 -3.81 -2.97
N GLU A 118 -20.32 -2.60 -3.53
CA GLU A 118 -21.54 -2.15 -4.20
C GLU A 118 -21.83 -2.95 -5.47
N GLU A 119 -20.90 -2.99 -6.45
CA GLU A 119 -21.16 -3.55 -7.77
C GLU A 119 -21.15 -5.09 -7.80
N LEU A 120 -20.43 -5.74 -6.88
CA LEU A 120 -20.38 -7.20 -6.78
C LEU A 120 -21.30 -7.78 -5.70
N ASN A 121 -22.12 -6.95 -5.04
CA ASN A 121 -22.98 -7.35 -3.93
C ASN A 121 -22.21 -8.15 -2.85
N LYS A 122 -21.01 -7.68 -2.48
CA LYS A 122 -20.18 -8.32 -1.45
C LYS A 122 -20.50 -7.76 -0.07
N THR A 123 -20.17 -8.53 0.97
CA THR A 123 -20.34 -8.05 2.36
C THR A 123 -19.39 -6.88 2.62
N LYS A 124 -19.73 -6.02 3.61
CA LYS A 124 -18.85 -4.92 4.05
C LYS A 124 -17.49 -5.39 4.60
N GLU A 125 -17.36 -6.68 4.90
CA GLU A 125 -16.11 -7.33 5.35
C GLU A 125 -15.22 -7.79 4.19
N HIS A 126 -15.73 -7.79 2.96
CA HIS A 126 -14.94 -8.17 1.79
C HIS A 126 -13.99 -7.05 1.40
N PHE A 127 -12.72 -7.41 1.20
CA PHE A 127 -11.67 -6.49 0.76
C PHE A 127 -10.97 -7.07 -0.47
N SER A 128 -10.87 -6.28 -1.53
CA SER A 128 -10.14 -6.61 -2.74
C SER A 128 -8.69 -6.14 -2.64
N LEU A 129 -7.76 -7.01 -3.03
CA LEU A 129 -6.34 -6.70 -3.15
C LEU A 129 -5.96 -6.21 -4.56
N THR A 130 -6.93 -5.97 -5.44
CA THR A 130 -6.68 -5.61 -6.83
C THR A 130 -6.01 -4.24 -6.94
N PRO A 131 -4.78 -4.12 -7.47
CA PRO A 131 -4.12 -2.84 -7.61
C PRO A 131 -4.78 -2.01 -8.71
N THR A 132 -5.05 -0.75 -8.41
CA THR A 132 -5.53 0.27 -9.36
C THR A 132 -4.44 1.25 -9.77
N PHE A 133 -3.25 1.17 -9.14
CA PHE A 133 -2.00 1.84 -9.53
C PHE A 133 -0.83 0.85 -9.46
N THR A 134 0.13 0.98 -10.37
CA THR A 134 1.41 0.30 -10.28
C THR A 134 2.53 1.10 -10.95
N GLY A 135 3.71 1.08 -10.34
CA GLY A 135 4.99 1.44 -10.94
C GLY A 135 5.90 0.22 -10.96
N VAL A 136 6.31 -0.23 -12.14
CA VAL A 136 7.15 -1.43 -12.33
C VAL A 136 8.47 -1.05 -12.96
N MET A 137 9.58 -1.54 -12.39
CA MET A 137 10.90 -1.42 -12.98
C MET A 137 11.30 -2.70 -13.71
N VAL A 138 11.67 -2.55 -14.98
CA VAL A 138 12.08 -3.61 -15.90
C VAL A 138 13.54 -3.40 -16.32
N HIS A 139 14.27 -4.49 -16.46
CA HIS A 139 15.65 -4.49 -16.97
C HIS A 139 15.76 -5.41 -18.19
N ILE A 140 16.54 -4.95 -19.18
CA ILE A 140 16.80 -5.67 -20.43
C ILE A 140 18.28 -6.10 -20.42
N ASP A 141 18.52 -7.40 -20.45
CA ASP A 141 19.84 -8.03 -20.46
C ASP A 141 20.43 -8.10 -21.87
N LEU A 142 20.53 -6.92 -22.50
CA LEU A 142 21.27 -6.71 -23.74
C LEU A 142 22.39 -5.72 -23.45
N ALA A 143 23.55 -5.90 -24.07
CA ALA A 143 24.71 -5.02 -23.88
C ALA A 143 24.39 -3.53 -24.10
N GLN A 144 23.43 -3.22 -24.99
CA GLN A 144 22.95 -1.87 -25.27
C GLN A 144 22.20 -1.23 -24.08
N TYR A 145 21.57 -2.01 -23.21
CA TYR A 145 20.66 -1.54 -22.15
C TYR A 145 21.01 -2.06 -20.75
N GLU A 146 22.10 -2.81 -20.61
CA GLU A 146 22.54 -3.37 -19.33
C GLU A 146 22.62 -2.29 -18.23
N GLY A 147 21.92 -2.52 -17.12
CA GLY A 147 21.86 -1.61 -15.97
C GLY A 147 20.98 -0.37 -16.17
N MET A 148 20.37 -0.18 -17.35
CA MET A 148 19.44 0.92 -17.62
C MET A 148 18.02 0.50 -17.22
N PRO A 149 17.35 1.19 -16.28
CA PRO A 149 15.99 0.86 -15.89
C PRO A 149 14.97 1.36 -16.92
N VAL A 150 13.97 0.52 -17.20
CA VAL A 150 12.75 0.89 -17.90
C VAL A 150 11.59 0.88 -16.89
N ILE A 151 10.95 2.02 -16.70
CA ILE A 151 9.91 2.22 -15.70
C ILE A 151 8.56 2.27 -16.41
N LEU A 152 7.65 1.36 -16.06
CA LEU A 152 6.28 1.33 -16.58
C LEU A 152 5.33 1.74 -15.47
N THR A 153 4.56 2.82 -15.67
CA THR A 153 3.63 3.33 -14.64
C THR A 153 2.24 3.51 -15.21
N SER A 154 1.24 3.00 -14.49
CA SER A 154 -0.15 3.28 -14.82
C SER A 154 -1.04 3.24 -13.58
N GLY A 155 -2.16 3.95 -13.64
CA GLY A 155 -3.19 3.84 -12.62
C GLY A 155 -4.42 4.68 -12.89
N LYS A 156 -5.42 4.47 -12.03
CA LYS A 156 -6.72 5.16 -12.02
C LYS A 156 -6.81 6.19 -10.90
N MET A 157 -7.76 7.11 -10.98
CA MET A 157 -7.90 8.19 -9.99
C MET A 157 -6.57 8.91 -9.73
N LEU A 158 -5.82 9.22 -10.78
CA LEU A 158 -4.60 10.01 -10.70
C LEU A 158 -4.90 11.50 -10.89
N ASP A 159 -3.91 12.33 -10.59
CA ASP A 159 -3.97 13.80 -10.59
C ASP A 159 -4.25 14.39 -11.98
N GLU A 160 -3.86 13.70 -13.04
CA GLU A 160 -4.11 14.12 -14.41
C GLU A 160 -4.28 12.93 -15.36
N ARG A 161 -4.86 13.20 -16.52
CA ARG A 161 -4.96 12.24 -17.62
C ARG A 161 -3.86 12.54 -18.62
N VAL A 162 -2.82 11.70 -18.64
CA VAL A 162 -1.69 11.88 -19.55
C VAL A 162 -1.08 10.53 -19.93
N GLY A 163 -0.65 10.42 -21.19
CA GLY A 163 0.13 9.28 -21.67
C GLY A 163 1.41 9.77 -22.34
N TYR A 164 2.56 9.20 -21.97
CA TYR A 164 3.82 9.47 -22.64
C TYR A 164 4.82 8.34 -22.50
N ALA A 165 5.76 8.27 -23.43
CA ALA A 165 7.05 7.62 -23.23
C ALA A 165 8.17 8.65 -23.27
N ARG A 166 9.09 8.58 -22.32
CA ARG A 166 10.17 9.54 -22.14
C ARG A 166 11.49 8.81 -22.06
N ILE A 167 12.45 9.27 -22.86
CA ILE A 167 13.84 8.85 -22.82
C ILE A 167 14.62 9.94 -22.11
N MET A 168 15.16 9.64 -20.93
CA MET A 168 15.99 10.56 -20.17
C MET A 168 17.46 10.27 -20.47
N PHE A 169 18.20 11.28 -20.93
CA PHE A 169 19.63 11.16 -21.19
C PHE A 169 20.42 11.65 -19.98
N LYS A 170 21.57 11.00 -19.74
CA LYS A 170 22.54 11.41 -18.73
C LYS A 170 23.03 12.82 -19.06
N ASN A 171 23.20 13.63 -18.02
CA ASN A 171 23.82 14.94 -18.16
C ASN A 171 25.31 14.84 -17.82
N ASP A 172 26.15 15.15 -18.79
CA ASP A 172 27.61 15.19 -18.72
C ASP A 172 28.15 16.61 -18.46
N ILE A 173 27.24 17.59 -18.31
CA ILE A 173 27.58 18.99 -18.09
C ILE A 173 27.51 19.34 -16.61
N PHE A 174 28.64 19.79 -16.06
CA PHE A 174 28.71 20.29 -14.68
C PHE A 174 28.49 21.80 -14.64
N CYS A 175 27.32 22.22 -14.16
CA CYS A 175 26.90 23.61 -14.18
C CYS A 175 27.37 24.39 -12.94
N ILE A 176 28.44 25.17 -13.10
CA ILE A 176 29.08 25.89 -12.00
C ILE A 176 28.42 27.26 -11.72
N GLN A 177 27.98 27.98 -12.76
CA GLN A 177 27.58 29.39 -12.64
C GLN A 177 26.08 29.60 -12.58
N SER A 178 25.31 28.84 -13.36
CA SER A 178 23.85 28.97 -13.40
C SER A 178 23.21 27.61 -13.64
N HIS A 179 22.48 27.14 -12.63
CA HIS A 179 21.71 25.89 -12.72
C HIS A 179 20.48 26.02 -13.62
N SER A 180 20.10 27.24 -14.05
CA SER A 180 18.95 27.49 -14.93
C SER A 180 19.32 27.61 -16.41
N SER A 181 20.61 27.53 -16.76
CA SER A 181 21.03 27.60 -18.16
C SER A 181 20.48 26.41 -18.96
N VAL A 182 20.20 26.60 -20.25
CA VAL A 182 19.62 25.58 -21.12
C VAL A 182 20.45 24.29 -21.14
N HIS A 183 21.78 24.39 -21.02
CA HIS A 183 22.69 23.23 -20.96
C HIS A 183 22.58 22.41 -19.66
N CYS A 184 22.07 23.02 -18.59
CA CYS A 184 21.90 22.36 -17.28
C CYS A 184 20.56 21.65 -17.14
N LYS A 185 19.62 21.91 -18.07
CA LYS A 185 18.30 21.29 -18.07
C LYS A 185 18.40 19.81 -18.47
N PRO A 186 17.46 18.96 -18.00
CA PRO A 186 17.40 17.57 -18.41
C PRO A 186 17.35 17.43 -19.93
N LYS A 187 18.19 16.54 -20.49
CA LYS A 187 18.19 16.17 -21.91
C LYS A 187 17.21 15.02 -22.10
N GLN A 188 16.19 15.20 -22.92
CA GLN A 188 15.12 14.20 -23.03
C GLN A 188 14.40 14.22 -24.39
N ILE A 189 13.84 13.08 -24.73
CA ILE A 189 12.87 12.92 -25.83
C ILE A 189 11.56 12.42 -25.21
N VAL A 190 10.45 13.09 -25.53
CA VAL A 190 9.12 12.73 -25.02
C VAL A 190 8.21 12.43 -26.20
N PHE A 191 7.77 11.17 -26.30
CA PHE A 191 6.68 10.73 -27.16
C PHE A 191 5.37 10.89 -26.39
N TYR A 192 4.66 11.97 -26.66
CA TYR A 192 3.44 12.34 -25.97
C TYR A 192 2.23 11.76 -26.71
N PHE A 193 1.39 10.98 -26.04
CA PHE A 193 0.34 10.18 -26.68
C PHE A 193 -0.96 10.94 -26.93
N GLY A 194 -1.07 12.15 -26.40
CA GLY A 194 -2.31 12.94 -26.38
C GLY A 194 -2.85 13.08 -24.96
N HIS A 195 -3.75 14.04 -24.74
CA HIS A 195 -4.29 14.49 -23.44
C HIS A 195 -3.37 15.42 -22.64
N GLY A 196 -3.58 15.54 -21.33
CA GLY A 196 -2.88 16.45 -20.43
C GLY A 196 -2.81 17.88 -20.95
N THR A 197 -1.66 18.53 -20.79
CA THR A 197 -1.53 19.96 -21.09
C THR A 197 -1.47 20.27 -22.58
N LEU A 198 -0.93 19.37 -23.41
CA LEU A 198 -0.82 19.57 -24.86
C LEU A 198 -2.13 19.28 -25.59
N GLN A 199 -2.94 18.32 -25.12
CA GLN A 199 -4.20 17.87 -25.74
C GLN A 199 -4.06 17.19 -27.11
N TYR A 200 -2.88 17.18 -27.73
CA TYR A 200 -2.59 16.49 -28.99
C TYR A 200 -1.33 15.61 -28.84
N PRO A 201 -1.19 14.54 -29.65
CA PRO A 201 0.04 13.76 -29.69
C PRO A 201 1.20 14.58 -30.27
N ALA A 202 2.39 14.45 -29.68
CA ALA A 202 3.55 15.23 -30.07
C ALA A 202 4.86 14.50 -29.76
N ILE A 203 5.92 14.85 -30.48
CA ILE A 203 7.29 14.46 -30.15
C ILE A 203 8.01 15.71 -29.68
N LEU A 204 8.52 15.68 -28.45
CA LEU A 204 9.26 16.79 -27.86
C LEU A 204 10.72 16.39 -27.70
N VAL A 205 11.62 17.12 -28.36
CA VAL A 205 13.08 16.92 -28.26
C VAL A 205 13.69 18.13 -27.58
N SER A 206 14.40 17.95 -26.46
CA SER A 206 15.02 19.08 -25.77
C SER A 206 16.01 19.84 -26.66
N LYS A 207 15.95 21.18 -26.63
CA LYS A 207 16.82 22.04 -27.45
C LYS A 207 18.32 21.89 -27.15
N ASN A 208 18.66 21.36 -25.98
CA ASN A 208 20.03 21.05 -25.57
C ASN A 208 20.49 19.62 -25.94
N LEU A 209 19.70 18.87 -26.71
CA LEU A 209 20.02 17.52 -27.18
C LEU A 209 20.42 17.53 -28.68
N PHE A 210 19.47 17.69 -29.59
CA PHE A 210 19.69 17.97 -31.02
C PHE A 210 18.43 18.63 -31.61
N LYS A 211 18.58 19.28 -32.77
CA LYS A 211 17.44 19.74 -33.56
C LYS A 211 16.97 18.58 -34.44
N PRO A 212 15.72 18.09 -34.29
CA PRO A 212 15.23 16.99 -35.11
C PRO A 212 15.04 17.42 -36.57
N ASP A 213 15.34 16.48 -37.46
CA ASP A 213 14.98 16.58 -38.87
C ASP A 213 13.45 16.41 -39.02
N LEU A 214 12.83 17.25 -39.84
CA LEU A 214 11.39 17.20 -40.10
C LEU A 214 11.03 15.91 -40.87
N MET A 215 10.08 15.15 -40.33
CA MET A 215 9.59 13.91 -40.94
C MET A 215 8.60 14.20 -42.07
N ASP A 216 9.01 14.06 -43.33
CA ASP A 216 8.15 14.13 -44.52
C ASP A 216 7.08 15.27 -44.46
N THR A 217 5.95 15.12 -45.14
CA THR A 217 4.82 16.06 -45.17
C THR A 217 3.76 15.77 -44.10
N GLU A 218 3.88 14.66 -43.37
CA GLU A 218 2.91 14.24 -42.34
C GLU A 218 3.16 14.88 -40.96
N TRP A 219 4.32 15.51 -40.73
CA TRP A 219 4.65 16.18 -39.48
C TRP A 219 5.01 17.65 -39.69
N LYS A 220 4.71 18.46 -38.68
CA LYS A 220 5.09 19.88 -38.66
C LYS A 220 5.70 20.27 -37.33
N GLU A 221 6.68 21.18 -37.39
CA GLU A 221 7.22 21.84 -36.21
C GLU A 221 6.24 22.92 -35.72
N VAL A 222 5.97 22.90 -34.42
CA VAL A 222 5.19 23.93 -33.75
C VAL A 222 6.13 25.05 -33.34
N THR A 223 6.03 26.20 -34.00
CA THR A 223 6.88 27.38 -33.73
C THR A 223 6.23 28.39 -32.78
N GLU A 224 4.90 28.42 -32.73
CA GLU A 224 4.13 29.24 -31.80
C GLU A 224 3.73 28.41 -30.58
N HIS A 225 4.19 28.85 -29.41
CA HIS A 225 3.98 28.13 -28.17
C HIS A 225 3.01 28.88 -27.26
N LYS A 226 2.04 28.15 -26.69
CA LYS A 226 1.31 28.60 -25.50
C LYS A 226 2.23 28.47 -24.28
N ASP A 227 2.06 29.32 -23.27
CA ASP A 227 2.83 29.22 -22.02
C ASP A 227 2.38 27.98 -21.22
N VAL A 228 2.98 26.84 -21.58
CA VAL A 228 2.66 25.51 -21.10
C VAL A 228 3.96 24.85 -20.63
N ARG A 229 3.87 24.06 -19.57
CA ARG A 229 4.97 23.23 -19.07
C ARG A 229 4.69 21.77 -19.35
N VAL A 230 5.70 21.05 -19.83
CA VAL A 230 5.66 19.60 -20.04
C VAL A 230 6.79 18.99 -19.23
N LEU A 231 6.42 18.12 -18.27
CA LEU A 231 7.36 17.46 -17.35
C LEU A 231 8.28 18.47 -16.63
N GLY A 232 7.70 19.56 -16.14
CA GLY A 232 8.39 20.61 -15.36
C GLY A 232 9.12 21.67 -16.19
N LEU A 233 9.35 21.44 -17.49
CA LEU A 233 10.04 22.40 -18.35
C LEU A 233 9.05 23.21 -19.21
N PRO A 234 9.28 24.52 -19.41
CA PRO A 234 8.59 25.30 -20.43
C PRO A 234 8.63 24.61 -21.80
N ILE A 235 7.52 24.61 -22.53
CA ILE A 235 7.45 24.04 -23.87
C ILE A 235 8.47 24.68 -24.84
N SER A 236 8.86 25.94 -24.59
CA SER A 236 9.88 26.66 -25.34
C SER A 236 11.29 26.07 -25.23
N ASP A 237 11.54 25.17 -24.27
CA ASP A 237 12.79 24.41 -24.15
C ASP A 237 12.86 23.18 -25.08
N TYR A 238 11.79 22.90 -25.82
CA TYR A 238 11.72 21.76 -26.74
C TYR A 238 11.57 22.22 -28.19
N TYR A 239 12.09 21.41 -29.11
CA TYR A 239 11.55 21.30 -30.46
C TYR A 239 10.31 20.41 -30.39
N VAL A 240 9.17 20.90 -30.88
CA VAL A 240 7.88 20.22 -30.77
C VAL A 240 7.40 19.85 -32.17
N LEU A 241 7.29 18.55 -32.44
CA LEU A 241 6.75 18.02 -33.68
C LEU A 241 5.34 17.48 -33.40
N MET A 242 4.38 17.83 -34.26
CA MET A 242 3.01 17.31 -34.19
C MET A 242 2.57 16.76 -35.55
N PRO A 243 1.66 15.77 -35.59
CA PRO A 243 1.14 15.27 -36.85
C PRO A 243 0.27 16.34 -37.53
N THR A 244 0.28 16.38 -38.86
CA THR A 244 -0.55 17.30 -39.65
C THR A 244 -2.02 16.86 -39.68
N VAL A 245 -2.27 15.56 -39.55
CA VAL A 245 -3.61 14.96 -39.50
C VAL A 245 -3.71 14.04 -38.29
N GLU A 246 -4.68 14.30 -37.41
CA GLU A 246 -5.01 13.39 -36.33
C GLU A 246 -5.87 12.24 -36.88
N ARG A 247 -5.42 11.00 -36.70
CA ARG A 247 -6.14 9.79 -37.14
C ARG A 247 -6.69 9.06 -35.92
N GLU A 248 -7.96 8.66 -36.01
CA GLU A 248 -8.58 7.84 -34.98
C GLU A 248 -8.00 6.43 -35.04
N ALA A 249 -7.66 5.90 -33.88
CA ALA A 249 -6.79 4.73 -33.79
C ALA A 249 -7.48 3.42 -34.22
N TYR A 250 -8.81 3.28 -34.10
CA TYR A 250 -9.54 2.17 -34.71
C TYR A 250 -9.64 2.32 -36.22
N ALA A 251 -9.85 3.52 -36.75
CA ALA A 251 -9.85 3.75 -38.19
C ALA A 251 -8.50 3.37 -38.83
N GLU A 252 -7.40 3.68 -38.16
CA GLU A 252 -6.04 3.29 -38.58
C GLU A 252 -5.85 1.76 -38.52
N LEU A 253 -6.22 1.12 -37.41
CA LEU A 253 -6.14 -0.34 -37.27
C LEU A 253 -6.98 -1.06 -38.33
N ILE A 254 -8.20 -0.60 -38.60
CA ILE A 254 -9.07 -1.16 -39.63
C ILE A 254 -8.42 -0.98 -41.01
N SER A 255 -7.86 0.19 -41.30
CA SER A 255 -7.10 0.42 -42.54
C SER A 255 -5.94 -0.56 -42.69
N HIS A 256 -5.20 -0.82 -41.61
CA HIS A 256 -4.08 -1.77 -41.59
C HIS A 256 -4.54 -3.21 -41.84
N ILE A 257 -5.73 -3.60 -41.36
CA ILE A 257 -6.33 -4.90 -41.69
C ILE A 257 -6.57 -5.00 -43.20
N PHE A 258 -7.19 -3.98 -43.82
CA PHE A 258 -7.42 -3.98 -45.27
C PHE A 258 -6.13 -3.99 -46.09
N GLN A 259 -5.06 -3.41 -45.56
CA GLN A 259 -3.73 -3.40 -46.19
C GLN A 259 -2.88 -4.62 -45.86
N GLY A 260 -3.36 -5.53 -45.00
CA GLY A 260 -2.62 -6.72 -44.57
C GLY A 260 -1.38 -6.42 -43.70
N ARG A 261 -1.31 -5.25 -43.06
CA ARG A 261 -0.19 -4.82 -42.20
C ARG A 261 -0.23 -5.52 -40.84
N LYS A 262 0.37 -6.71 -40.77
CA LYS A 262 0.40 -7.56 -39.56
C LYS A 262 1.31 -7.05 -38.43
N ASP A 263 2.26 -6.18 -38.73
CA ASP A 263 3.18 -5.53 -37.78
C ASP A 263 2.45 -4.62 -36.79
N SER A 264 1.24 -4.22 -37.16
CA SER A 264 0.30 -3.49 -36.33
C SER A 264 -0.47 -4.39 -35.35
N PHE A 265 -0.23 -5.70 -35.32
CA PHE A 265 -0.93 -6.61 -34.44
C PHE A 265 0.06 -7.46 -33.65
N ILE A 266 -0.34 -7.82 -32.43
CA ILE A 266 0.46 -8.70 -31.57
C ILE A 266 0.33 -10.13 -32.10
N SER A 267 1.44 -10.78 -32.43
CA SER A 267 1.44 -12.19 -32.81
C SER A 267 1.23 -13.11 -31.59
N ALA A 268 0.76 -14.33 -31.82
CA ALA A 268 0.59 -15.32 -30.74
C ALA A 268 1.89 -15.56 -29.96
N GLU A 269 3.03 -15.63 -30.65
CA GLU A 269 4.35 -15.81 -30.04
C GLU A 269 4.73 -14.62 -29.13
N ASN A 270 4.52 -13.37 -29.59
CA ASN A 270 4.78 -12.18 -28.78
C ASN A 270 3.84 -12.10 -27.57
N LEU A 271 2.57 -12.49 -27.75
CA LEU A 271 1.61 -12.54 -26.66
C LEU A 271 2.02 -13.53 -25.57
N LEU A 272 2.43 -14.75 -25.95
CA LEU A 272 2.90 -15.77 -25.02
C LEU A 272 4.20 -15.33 -24.32
N ALA A 273 5.13 -14.71 -25.05
CA ALA A 273 6.36 -14.17 -24.48
C ALA A 273 6.07 -13.08 -23.44
N SER A 274 5.14 -12.16 -23.73
CA SER A 274 4.69 -11.14 -22.79
C SER A 274 4.08 -11.77 -21.53
N TRP A 275 3.17 -12.74 -21.67
CA TRP A 275 2.58 -13.41 -20.50
C TRP A 275 3.60 -14.19 -19.68
N SER A 276 4.55 -14.87 -20.32
CA SER A 276 5.65 -15.56 -19.63
C SER A 276 6.46 -14.61 -18.75
N PHE A 277 6.67 -13.37 -19.22
CA PHE A 277 7.38 -12.33 -18.49
C PHE A 277 6.57 -11.74 -17.31
N TRP A 278 5.28 -11.46 -17.50
CA TRP A 278 4.44 -10.80 -16.49
C TRP A 278 3.83 -11.73 -15.43
N THR A 279 3.63 -13.01 -15.76
CA THR A 279 2.98 -13.99 -14.86
C THR A 279 3.69 -14.14 -13.52
N PRO A 280 5.03 -14.24 -13.43
CA PRO A 280 5.71 -14.36 -12.15
C PRO A 280 5.47 -13.18 -11.20
N LEU A 281 5.48 -11.95 -11.73
CA LEU A 281 5.15 -10.76 -10.95
C LEU A 281 3.73 -10.87 -10.39
N LEU A 282 2.75 -11.17 -11.25
CA LEU A 282 1.35 -11.31 -10.87
C LEU A 282 1.15 -12.37 -9.77
N GLN A 283 1.84 -13.50 -9.85
CA GLN A 283 1.81 -14.54 -8.82
C GLN A 283 2.43 -14.08 -7.51
N SER A 284 3.57 -13.38 -7.57
CA SER A 284 4.26 -12.87 -6.38
C SER A 284 3.47 -11.78 -5.63
N LEU A 285 2.59 -11.06 -6.34
CA LEU A 285 1.75 -10.00 -5.79
C LEU A 285 0.40 -10.48 -5.22
N ALA A 286 -0.03 -11.70 -5.50
CA ALA A 286 -1.41 -12.17 -5.25
C ALA A 286 -1.92 -11.99 -3.80
N ASN A 287 -1.03 -11.99 -2.80
CA ASN A 287 -1.37 -11.81 -1.39
C ASN A 287 -0.75 -10.53 -0.78
N THR A 288 -0.45 -9.53 -1.62
CA THR A 288 0.15 -8.26 -1.20
C THR A 288 -0.92 -7.19 -1.14
N PHE A 289 -1.01 -6.47 -0.02
CA PHE A 289 -1.92 -5.35 0.13
C PHE A 289 -1.39 -4.14 -0.66
N PRO A 290 -2.18 -3.58 -1.58
CA PRO A 290 -1.79 -2.35 -2.26
C PRO A 290 -1.81 -1.16 -1.29
N ARG A 291 -0.88 -0.22 -1.46
CA ARG A 291 -0.89 1.04 -0.70
C ARG A 291 -2.15 1.85 -1.05
N LEU A 292 -2.88 2.30 -0.04
CA LEU A 292 -4.03 3.17 -0.28
C LEU A 292 -3.61 4.59 -0.68
N TYR A 293 -4.34 5.18 -1.63
CA TYR A 293 -4.20 6.59 -2.02
C TYR A 293 -5.57 7.28 -2.17
N PRO A 294 -5.70 8.57 -1.85
CA PRO A 294 -7.00 9.25 -1.86
C PRO A 294 -7.71 9.24 -3.21
N GLY A 295 -6.97 9.55 -4.28
CA GLY A 295 -7.46 9.74 -5.64
C GLY A 295 -7.39 11.22 -6.08
N GLY A 296 -7.10 11.46 -7.36
CA GLY A 296 -7.02 12.80 -7.93
C GLY A 296 -5.77 13.59 -7.51
N ALA A 297 -5.90 14.91 -7.38
CA ALA A 297 -4.80 15.81 -7.00
C ALA A 297 -4.27 15.53 -5.57
N ASP A 298 -5.14 14.98 -4.73
CA ASP A 298 -4.93 14.65 -3.32
C ASP A 298 -3.88 13.56 -3.10
N ASN A 299 -3.53 12.84 -4.16
CA ASN A 299 -2.46 11.86 -4.15
C ASN A 299 -1.12 12.47 -3.71
N GLY A 300 -0.90 13.77 -3.98
CA GLY A 300 0.35 14.46 -3.66
C GLY A 300 1.56 13.67 -4.15
N ASN A 301 2.46 13.33 -3.22
CA ASN A 301 3.66 12.53 -3.46
C ASN A 301 3.55 11.09 -2.90
N MET A 302 2.35 10.60 -2.59
CA MET A 302 2.18 9.26 -1.97
C MET A 302 2.55 8.12 -2.92
N LEU A 303 2.36 8.33 -4.21
CA LEU A 303 2.63 7.34 -5.24
C LEU A 303 4.06 7.44 -5.78
N ASP A 304 4.85 8.41 -5.31
CA ASP A 304 6.25 8.52 -5.66
C ASP A 304 7.01 7.29 -5.14
N PHE A 305 7.82 6.69 -5.99
CA PHE A 305 8.65 5.53 -5.67
C PHE A 305 10.11 5.77 -6.01
N LYS A 306 10.99 5.17 -5.21
CA LYS A 306 12.44 5.17 -5.39
C LYS A 306 12.90 3.82 -5.93
N LEU A 307 13.98 3.87 -6.70
CA LEU A 307 14.63 2.70 -7.29
C LEU A 307 15.93 2.43 -6.54
N LEU A 308 16.06 1.23 -5.96
CA LEU A 308 17.25 0.79 -5.23
C LEU A 308 17.74 -0.54 -5.81
N GLY A 309 18.68 -0.47 -6.75
CA GLY A 309 19.11 -1.65 -7.50
C GLY A 309 17.96 -2.23 -8.32
N ARG A 310 17.44 -3.38 -7.91
CA ARG A 310 16.25 -4.02 -8.52
C ARG A 310 14.95 -3.79 -7.75
N GLU A 311 15.04 -3.15 -6.60
CA GLU A 311 13.90 -2.93 -5.72
C GLU A 311 13.21 -1.59 -6.01
N VAL A 312 11.88 -1.62 -6.04
CA VAL A 312 10.99 -0.47 -6.16
C VAL A 312 10.25 -0.35 -4.83
N THR A 313 10.44 0.77 -4.15
CA THR A 313 9.74 1.07 -2.89
C THR A 313 9.14 2.46 -2.95
N PHE A 314 8.03 2.70 -2.28
CA PHE A 314 7.52 4.07 -2.17
C PHE A 314 8.57 4.97 -1.49
N ALA A 315 8.74 6.18 -2.03
CA ALA A 315 9.74 7.14 -1.57
C ALA A 315 9.39 7.68 -0.17
N ASN A 316 8.09 7.87 0.07
CA ASN A 316 7.55 8.26 1.35
C ASN A 316 7.06 7.03 2.10
N GLU A 317 7.43 6.90 3.38
CA GLU A 317 6.68 6.04 4.30
C GLU A 317 5.21 6.49 4.27
N ALA A 318 4.27 5.56 4.37
CA ALA A 318 2.84 5.86 4.29
C ALA A 318 2.49 6.94 5.33
N VAL A 319 2.34 8.18 4.84
CA VAL A 319 1.70 9.30 5.51
C VAL A 319 0.52 9.64 4.61
N VAL A 320 -0.64 9.09 4.93
CA VAL A 320 -1.86 9.34 4.17
C VAL A 320 -2.41 10.72 4.58
N MET A 321 -2.07 11.73 3.80
CA MET A 321 -2.82 12.99 3.71
C MET A 321 -4.18 12.74 3.04
N VAL A 322 -5.26 12.89 3.78
CA VAL A 322 -6.61 13.00 3.19
C VAL A 322 -6.93 14.49 3.09
N THR A 323 -7.08 14.99 1.87
CA THR A 323 -7.65 16.31 1.59
C THR A 323 -9.16 16.18 1.41
N GLN A 324 -9.84 17.20 1.94
CA GLN A 324 -11.26 17.38 1.97
C GLN A 324 -11.68 18.18 0.74
N ASP A 325 -12.75 17.79 0.05
CA ASP A 325 -13.50 18.72 -0.77
C ASP A 325 -15.00 18.63 -0.44
N HIS A 326 -15.36 19.34 0.63
CA HIS A 326 -16.49 20.27 0.67
C HIS A 326 -16.47 21.04 1.99
N MET A 327 -15.89 22.24 1.96
CA MET A 327 -16.44 23.49 2.51
C MET A 327 -15.31 24.53 2.52
N GLY A 328 -15.46 25.55 1.69
CA GLY A 328 -14.42 26.52 1.41
C GLY A 328 -13.90 27.29 2.63
N GLY A 329 -12.67 27.79 2.48
CA GLY A 329 -12.10 28.82 3.34
C GLY A 329 -10.70 28.50 3.84
N SER A 330 -9.70 28.80 3.02
CA SER A 330 -8.33 29.21 3.38
C SER A 330 -7.57 28.46 4.49
N GLY A 331 -6.46 27.83 4.08
CA GLY A 331 -5.28 27.69 4.93
C GLY A 331 -4.90 26.25 5.25
N ALA A 332 -3.75 25.85 4.73
CA ALA A 332 -3.08 24.60 5.02
C ALA A 332 -2.90 24.37 6.54
N GLU A 333 -3.29 23.20 7.02
CA GLU A 333 -2.58 22.46 8.07
C GLU A 333 -3.03 20.98 8.06
N SER A 334 -2.06 20.09 7.91
CA SER A 334 -2.12 18.62 7.86
C SER A 334 -2.82 17.98 9.06
N PHE A 335 -3.70 16.98 8.86
CA PHE A 335 -4.16 16.09 9.94
C PHE A 335 -3.04 15.10 10.32
N GLN A 336 -2.04 15.59 11.05
CA GLN A 336 -1.04 14.79 11.73
C GLN A 336 -1.69 13.88 12.78
N VAL A 337 -0.96 12.87 13.28
CA VAL A 337 -1.36 12.08 14.46
C VAL A 337 -1.85 13.03 15.56
N MET A 338 -3.15 13.03 15.82
CA MET A 338 -3.78 13.89 16.79
C MET A 338 -3.51 13.32 18.18
N GLN A 339 -2.76 14.05 18.99
CA GLN A 339 -2.63 13.78 20.41
C GLN A 339 -3.64 14.64 21.17
N GLY A 340 -4.39 14.01 22.06
CA GLY A 340 -5.44 14.69 22.81
C GLY A 340 -5.78 13.99 24.11
N LYS A 341 -6.97 14.30 24.63
CA LYS A 341 -7.53 13.62 25.78
C LYS A 341 -8.86 12.98 25.41
N TYR A 342 -9.05 11.73 25.83
CA TYR A 342 -10.33 11.05 25.77
C TYR A 342 -10.66 10.51 27.16
N ARG A 343 -11.81 10.92 27.70
CA ARG A 343 -12.22 10.63 29.10
C ARG A 343 -11.11 10.93 30.12
N SER A 344 -10.41 12.06 29.95
CA SER A 344 -9.29 12.53 30.80
C SER A 344 -7.97 11.74 30.69
N ALA A 345 -7.93 10.65 29.92
CA ALA A 345 -6.71 9.90 29.60
C ALA A 345 -6.10 10.38 28.28
N ASP A 346 -4.82 10.09 28.06
CA ASP A 346 -4.14 10.44 26.80
C ASP A 346 -4.81 9.72 25.63
N MET A 347 -4.95 10.38 24.48
CA MET A 347 -5.50 9.84 23.26
C MET A 347 -4.54 10.08 22.11
N VAL A 348 -4.36 9.07 21.28
CA VAL A 348 -3.69 9.11 19.99
C VAL A 348 -4.73 8.74 18.94
N SER A 349 -4.92 9.61 17.97
CA SER A 349 -5.82 9.38 16.85
C SER A 349 -5.14 9.63 15.52
N ALA A 350 -5.38 8.72 14.59
CA ALA A 350 -4.81 8.74 13.26
C ALA A 350 -5.67 7.87 12.34
N TRP A 351 -5.33 7.82 11.06
CA TRP A 351 -5.86 6.79 10.17
C TRP A 351 -5.49 5.38 10.66
N PRO A 352 -6.27 4.35 10.30
CA PRO A 352 -6.08 2.99 10.82
C PRO A 352 -4.64 2.46 10.73
N GLU A 353 -3.96 2.69 9.61
CA GLU A 353 -2.58 2.22 9.39
C GLU A 353 -1.58 2.97 10.28
N GLU A 354 -1.60 4.30 10.27
CA GLU A 354 -0.73 5.17 11.06
C GLU A 354 -0.93 4.93 12.56
N LEU A 355 -2.17 4.70 12.99
CA LEU A 355 -2.49 4.38 14.38
C LEU A 355 -1.81 3.08 14.81
N ILE A 356 -1.84 2.06 13.95
CA ILE A 356 -1.21 0.76 14.20
C ILE A 356 0.31 0.87 14.18
N VAL A 357 0.89 1.63 13.24
CA VAL A 357 2.32 1.93 13.22
C VAL A 357 2.74 2.61 14.53
N ARG A 358 1.97 3.60 14.97
CA ARG A 358 2.25 4.33 16.21
C ARG A 358 2.14 3.43 17.44
N LEU A 359 1.07 2.64 17.54
CA LEU A 359 0.88 1.69 18.64
C LEU A 359 2.00 0.64 18.68
N ALA A 360 2.42 0.12 17.53
CA ALA A 360 3.53 -0.84 17.45
C ALA A 360 4.86 -0.23 17.92
N ALA A 361 5.14 1.02 17.54
CA ALA A 361 6.31 1.75 18.00
C ALA A 361 6.29 2.02 19.51
N ASP A 362 5.14 2.47 20.05
CA ASP A 362 4.97 2.70 21.48
C ASP A 362 5.14 1.39 22.29
N LEU A 363 4.65 0.27 21.75
CA LEU A 363 4.80 -1.06 22.35
C LEU A 363 6.24 -1.55 22.32
N GLN A 364 6.95 -1.41 21.19
CA GLN A 364 8.38 -1.76 21.10
C GLN A 364 9.20 -0.92 22.09
N ALA A 365 8.96 0.39 22.17
CA ALA A 365 9.65 1.25 23.11
C ALA A 365 9.37 0.84 24.57
N ALA A 366 8.14 0.43 24.89
CA ALA A 366 7.82 -0.12 26.21
C ALA A 366 8.59 -1.42 26.50
N ALA A 367 8.67 -2.31 25.51
CA ALA A 367 9.39 -3.57 25.62
C ALA A 367 10.89 -3.38 25.83
N GLU A 368 11.53 -2.54 25.03
CA GLU A 368 12.97 -2.24 25.14
C GLU A 368 13.32 -1.62 26.48
N ASN A 369 12.51 -0.68 26.97
CA ASN A 369 12.73 -0.07 28.28
C ASN A 369 12.60 -1.09 29.42
N ALA A 370 11.55 -1.92 29.40
CA ALA A 370 11.33 -2.94 30.43
C ALA A 370 12.44 -4.00 30.45
N VAL A 371 12.89 -4.46 29.28
CA VAL A 371 14.00 -5.43 29.18
C VAL A 371 15.31 -4.80 29.64
N ARG A 372 15.56 -3.51 29.34
CA ARG A 372 16.75 -2.80 29.82
C ARG A 372 16.79 -2.65 31.35
N GLU A 373 15.64 -2.40 31.98
CA GLU A 373 15.56 -2.14 33.42
C GLU A 373 15.42 -3.41 34.27
N GLY A 374 14.63 -4.37 33.81
CA GLY A 374 14.26 -5.56 34.59
C GLY A 374 14.59 -6.89 33.90
N GLY A 375 15.19 -6.87 32.71
CA GLY A 375 15.56 -8.07 31.95
C GLY A 375 14.39 -8.82 31.32
N ARG A 376 13.14 -8.39 31.54
CA ARG A 376 11.92 -9.05 31.03
C ARG A 376 10.83 -8.03 30.74
N PHE A 377 10.00 -8.32 29.75
CA PHE A 377 8.80 -7.56 29.42
C PHE A 377 7.56 -8.43 29.56
N HIS A 378 6.54 -7.95 30.28
CA HIS A 378 5.28 -8.68 30.49
C HIS A 378 4.15 -7.95 29.75
N LEU A 379 3.71 -8.56 28.65
CA LEU A 379 2.72 -8.04 27.72
C LEU A 379 1.42 -8.85 27.83
N ALA A 380 0.31 -8.21 28.18
CA ALA A 380 -1.01 -8.84 28.14
C ALA A 380 -1.81 -8.37 26.91
N LEU A 381 -2.34 -9.32 26.14
CA LEU A 381 -3.07 -9.05 24.90
C LEU A 381 -4.51 -9.56 24.99
N SER A 382 -5.46 -8.69 24.64
CA SER A 382 -6.86 -9.06 24.40
C SER A 382 -7.03 -9.75 23.06
N GLY A 383 -8.03 -10.63 22.97
CA GLY A 383 -8.45 -11.23 21.71
C GLY A 383 -9.30 -10.29 20.83
N GLY A 384 -9.95 -10.89 19.83
CA GLY A 384 -10.81 -10.19 18.88
C GLY A 384 -10.09 -9.74 17.60
N SER A 385 -10.83 -9.05 16.72
CA SER A 385 -10.36 -8.67 15.39
C SER A 385 -9.53 -7.38 15.36
N SER A 386 -9.78 -6.45 16.28
CA SER A 386 -9.10 -5.14 16.33
C SER A 386 -7.57 -5.23 16.43
N PRO A 387 -6.94 -6.11 17.23
CA PRO A 387 -5.48 -6.16 17.34
C PRO A 387 -4.79 -6.94 16.20
N LEU A 388 -5.53 -7.52 15.24
CA LEU A 388 -4.94 -8.34 14.18
C LEU A 388 -3.93 -7.56 13.32
N ALA A 389 -4.25 -6.31 12.97
CA ALA A 389 -3.35 -5.44 12.22
C ALA A 389 -2.04 -5.16 12.99
N LEU A 390 -2.14 -4.99 14.31
CA LEU A 390 -0.97 -4.80 15.17
C LEU A 390 -0.10 -6.06 15.21
N PHE A 391 -0.69 -7.25 15.35
CA PHE A 391 0.05 -8.51 15.38
C PHE A 391 0.86 -8.72 14.09
N GLN A 392 0.23 -8.47 12.94
CA GLN A 392 0.91 -8.57 11.65
C GLN A 392 2.02 -7.53 11.50
N ARG A 393 1.79 -6.29 11.98
CA ARG A 393 2.81 -5.22 11.95
C ARG A 393 4.03 -5.60 12.78
N LEU A 394 3.81 -6.05 14.02
CA LEU A 394 4.88 -6.49 14.91
C LEU A 394 5.69 -7.66 14.33
N ALA A 395 5.00 -8.65 13.75
CA ALA A 395 5.64 -9.81 13.15
C ALA A 395 6.48 -9.48 11.90
N ARG A 396 6.08 -8.48 11.10
CA ARG A 396 6.70 -8.18 9.79
C ARG A 396 7.67 -7.02 9.80
N HIS A 397 7.51 -6.04 10.69
CA HIS A 397 8.22 -4.76 10.61
C HIS A 397 9.02 -4.40 11.86
N HIS A 398 8.88 -5.15 12.97
CA HIS A 398 9.56 -4.85 14.24
C HIS A 398 10.55 -5.97 14.61
N TYR A 399 11.56 -6.19 13.77
CA TYR A 399 12.58 -7.24 13.98
C TYR A 399 13.44 -7.05 15.23
N SER A 400 13.58 -5.81 15.71
CA SER A 400 14.31 -5.45 16.93
C SER A 400 13.51 -5.66 18.21
N PHE A 401 12.22 -6.01 18.12
CA PHE A 401 11.40 -6.25 19.29
C PHE A 401 11.99 -7.41 20.13
N PRO A 402 12.18 -7.25 21.46
CA PRO A 402 12.89 -8.22 22.30
C PRO A 402 12.02 -9.44 22.65
N TRP A 403 11.59 -10.21 21.65
CA TRP A 403 10.70 -11.37 21.81
C TRP A 403 11.25 -12.47 22.72
N ARG A 404 12.58 -12.63 22.79
CA ARG A 404 13.24 -13.62 23.65
C ARG A 404 13.00 -13.36 25.14
N ASP A 405 12.89 -12.09 25.51
CA ASP A 405 12.75 -11.61 26.89
C ASP A 405 11.31 -11.16 27.19
N THR A 406 10.40 -11.32 26.23
CA THR A 406 8.99 -10.96 26.36
C THR A 406 8.15 -12.17 26.77
N HIS A 407 7.40 -12.03 27.86
CA HIS A 407 6.32 -12.91 28.28
C HIS A 407 4.98 -12.38 27.77
N VAL A 408 4.25 -13.22 27.02
CA VAL A 408 2.94 -12.91 26.46
C VAL A 408 1.85 -13.60 27.27
N TRP A 409 0.91 -12.81 27.78
CA TRP A 409 -0.21 -13.22 28.60
C TRP A 409 -1.52 -12.92 27.87
N MET A 410 -2.50 -13.79 28.03
CA MET A 410 -3.85 -13.51 27.57
C MET A 410 -4.59 -12.64 28.59
N VAL A 411 -5.31 -11.64 28.08
CA VAL A 411 -6.23 -10.83 28.89
C VAL A 411 -7.55 -11.56 29.12
N ASP A 412 -8.01 -12.31 28.13
CA ASP A 412 -9.26 -13.05 28.18
C ASP A 412 -9.28 -14.20 27.18
N GLU A 413 -10.06 -15.25 27.47
CA GLU A 413 -10.24 -16.40 26.60
C GLU A 413 -11.66 -16.97 26.70
N ARG A 414 -12.13 -17.51 25.57
CA ARG A 414 -13.38 -18.25 25.46
C ARG A 414 -13.21 -19.66 26.00
N CYS A 415 -14.22 -20.15 26.70
CA CYS A 415 -14.25 -21.52 27.22
C CYS A 415 -14.51 -22.53 26.08
N VAL A 416 -13.54 -22.62 25.17
CA VAL A 416 -13.45 -23.52 24.03
C VAL A 416 -12.02 -24.09 23.98
N PRO A 417 -11.78 -25.24 23.34
CA PRO A 417 -10.42 -25.73 23.15
C PRO A 417 -9.53 -24.70 22.46
N LEU A 418 -8.26 -24.59 22.86
CA LEU A 418 -7.30 -23.61 22.33
C LEU A 418 -6.98 -23.78 20.84
N THR A 419 -7.45 -24.86 20.21
CA THR A 419 -7.31 -25.14 18.78
C THR A 419 -8.54 -24.72 17.97
N GLU A 420 -9.64 -24.35 18.60
CA GLU A 420 -10.87 -23.94 17.91
C GLU A 420 -10.77 -22.54 17.32
N LEU A 421 -11.56 -22.29 16.27
CA LEU A 421 -11.56 -20.99 15.58
C LEU A 421 -12.01 -19.83 16.49
N ASP A 422 -12.85 -20.12 17.48
CA ASP A 422 -13.34 -19.14 18.43
C ASP A 422 -12.30 -18.78 19.53
N SER A 423 -11.17 -19.50 19.63
CA SER A 423 -10.16 -19.24 20.65
C SER A 423 -9.37 -17.96 20.36
N ASN A 424 -9.27 -17.09 21.36
CA ASN A 424 -8.41 -15.92 21.35
C ASN A 424 -6.93 -16.34 21.25
N PHE A 425 -6.53 -17.44 21.93
CA PHE A 425 -5.18 -17.98 21.86
C PHE A 425 -4.83 -18.42 20.45
N ARG A 426 -5.73 -19.15 19.78
CA ARG A 426 -5.50 -19.58 18.40
C ARG A 426 -5.27 -18.39 17.49
N THR A 427 -6.10 -17.36 17.62
CA THR A 427 -5.96 -16.12 16.84
C THR A 427 -4.59 -15.47 17.07
N LEU A 428 -4.19 -15.33 18.33
CA LEU A 428 -2.88 -14.79 18.69
C LEU A 428 -1.73 -15.65 18.13
N HIS A 429 -1.84 -16.97 18.22
CA HIS A 429 -0.87 -17.91 17.69
C HIS A 429 -0.73 -17.80 16.17
N ASP A 430 -1.86 -17.74 15.47
CA ASP A 430 -1.93 -17.70 14.01
C ASP A 430 -1.48 -16.38 13.39
N HIS A 431 -1.57 -15.27 14.12
CA HIS A 431 -1.21 -13.95 13.59
C HIS A 431 0.08 -13.37 14.17
N LEU A 432 0.56 -13.87 15.31
CA LEU A 432 1.78 -13.37 15.96
C LEU A 432 2.75 -14.50 16.34
N LEU A 433 2.36 -15.41 17.24
CA LEU A 433 3.31 -16.28 17.93
C LEU A 433 4.07 -17.22 16.99
N LYS A 434 3.43 -17.73 15.92
CA LYS A 434 4.09 -18.59 14.93
C LYS A 434 5.09 -17.84 14.02
N HIS A 435 5.08 -16.51 14.05
CA HIS A 435 5.90 -15.65 13.20
C HIS A 435 7.07 -14.99 13.94
N VAL A 436 7.12 -15.09 15.28
CA VAL A 436 8.16 -14.46 16.11
C VAL A 436 9.01 -15.51 16.84
N LYS A 437 10.27 -15.18 17.11
CA LYS A 437 11.21 -16.07 17.81
C LYS A 437 11.11 -15.86 19.32
N MET A 438 10.31 -16.66 19.99
CA MET A 438 10.14 -16.62 21.44
C MET A 438 10.22 -18.02 22.08
N SER A 439 10.53 -18.07 23.37
CA SER A 439 10.50 -19.31 24.14
C SER A 439 9.06 -19.72 24.43
N TYR A 440 8.73 -21.01 24.31
CA TYR A 440 7.42 -21.54 24.68
C TYR A 440 7.10 -21.30 26.17
N PHE A 441 8.11 -21.25 27.04
CA PHE A 441 7.95 -20.91 28.47
C PHE A 441 7.53 -19.46 28.72
N ASN A 442 7.59 -18.62 27.69
CA ASN A 442 7.17 -17.22 27.78
C ASN A 442 5.76 -16.99 27.21
N ILE A 443 5.07 -18.05 26.78
CA ILE A 443 3.70 -17.98 26.27
C ILE A 443 2.78 -18.50 27.36
N HIS A 444 1.87 -17.66 27.83
CA HIS A 444 0.97 -17.98 28.95
C HIS A 444 -0.50 -17.98 28.47
N PRO A 445 -1.00 -19.11 27.92
CA PRO A 445 -2.40 -19.27 27.61
C PRO A 445 -3.24 -19.36 28.89
N MET A 446 -4.49 -18.89 28.84
CA MET A 446 -5.44 -19.13 29.92
C MET A 446 -5.84 -20.61 29.97
N PRO A 447 -5.79 -21.28 31.14
CA PRO A 447 -6.14 -22.69 31.30
C PRO A 447 -7.66 -22.89 31.30
N VAL A 448 -8.29 -22.64 30.16
CA VAL A 448 -9.74 -22.80 29.97
C VAL A 448 -10.16 -24.24 29.74
N GLN A 449 -9.21 -25.14 29.42
CA GLN A 449 -9.45 -26.56 29.24
C GLN A 449 -8.53 -27.39 30.15
N MET A 450 -9.12 -28.05 31.14
CA MET A 450 -8.41 -28.89 32.11
C MET A 450 -9.19 -30.17 32.35
N ASN A 451 -8.50 -31.29 32.57
CA ASN A 451 -9.15 -32.60 32.81
C ASN A 451 -10.21 -32.94 31.74
N GLN A 452 -9.98 -32.53 30.48
CA GLN A 452 -10.90 -32.66 29.34
C GLN A 452 -12.24 -31.91 29.47
N ARG A 453 -12.35 -30.97 30.42
CA ARG A 453 -13.52 -30.10 30.64
C ARG A 453 -13.16 -28.65 30.40
N LEU A 454 -14.17 -27.81 30.15
CA LEU A 454 -14.01 -26.39 29.82
C LEU A 454 -14.53 -25.52 30.97
N CYS A 455 -13.67 -24.62 31.48
CA CYS A 455 -13.98 -23.61 32.49
C CYS A 455 -14.80 -24.09 33.70
N VAL A 456 -14.45 -25.26 34.21
CA VAL A 456 -15.05 -25.83 35.42
C VAL A 456 -14.35 -25.26 36.64
N GLU A 457 -15.09 -24.68 37.58
CA GLU A 457 -14.53 -24.02 38.77
C GLU A 457 -13.68 -24.97 39.63
N GLU A 458 -14.11 -26.23 39.75
CA GLU A 458 -13.38 -27.25 40.51
C GLU A 458 -11.99 -27.57 39.93
N ASP A 459 -11.78 -27.32 38.62
CA ASP A 459 -10.47 -27.48 37.98
C ASP A 459 -9.50 -26.34 38.34
N SER A 460 -9.97 -25.29 39.02
CA SER A 460 -9.15 -24.20 39.57
C SER A 460 -8.29 -23.46 38.51
N GLY A 461 -8.70 -23.48 37.24
CA GLY A 461 -7.94 -22.86 36.14
C GLY A 461 -7.65 -21.38 36.37
N ALA A 462 -8.65 -20.60 36.80
CA ALA A 462 -8.47 -19.18 37.12
C ALA A 462 -7.45 -18.95 38.24
N LEU A 463 -7.49 -19.78 39.30
CA LEU A 463 -6.54 -19.72 40.42
C LEU A 463 -5.11 -20.09 40.00
N LEU A 464 -4.95 -21.06 39.09
CA LEU A 464 -3.64 -21.43 38.54
C LEU A 464 -3.03 -20.28 37.74
N TYR A 465 -3.81 -19.66 36.87
CA TYR A 465 -3.35 -18.51 36.08
C TYR A 465 -3.01 -17.31 36.99
N GLU A 466 -3.83 -17.05 38.01
CA GLU A 466 -3.55 -16.03 39.03
C GLU A 466 -2.25 -16.28 39.81
N ARG A 467 -2.00 -17.53 40.19
CA ARG A 467 -0.75 -17.92 40.86
C ARG A 467 0.46 -17.69 39.97
N ASP A 468 0.37 -18.06 38.70
CA ASP A 468 1.45 -17.90 37.73
C ASP A 468 1.75 -16.40 37.49
N ILE A 469 0.71 -15.55 37.40
CA ILE A 469 0.86 -14.09 37.35
C ILE A 469 1.57 -13.59 38.61
N THR A 470 1.11 -13.99 39.80
CA THR A 470 1.69 -13.52 41.08
C THR A 470 3.14 -13.96 41.26
N GLN A 471 3.51 -15.12 40.73
CA GLN A 471 4.87 -15.65 40.81
C GLN A 471 5.83 -15.05 39.78
N LEU A 472 5.37 -14.80 38.55
CA LEU A 472 6.22 -14.39 37.43
C LEU A 472 6.19 -12.89 37.15
N VAL A 473 5.11 -12.20 37.49
CA VAL A 473 4.92 -10.76 37.26
C VAL A 473 5.14 -10.03 38.60
N ASN A 474 6.19 -9.23 38.68
CA ASN A 474 6.50 -8.51 39.91
C ASN A 474 5.33 -7.59 40.32
N ALA A 475 4.88 -7.72 41.57
CA ALA A 475 3.70 -7.05 42.13
C ALA A 475 2.42 -7.21 41.28
N SER A 476 2.34 -8.25 40.46
CA SER A 476 1.27 -8.48 39.47
C SER A 476 1.06 -7.28 38.51
N SER A 477 2.09 -6.47 38.31
CA SER A 477 2.06 -5.28 37.47
C SER A 477 2.59 -5.57 36.07
N PHE A 478 1.68 -5.74 35.10
CA PHE A 478 2.07 -5.87 33.69
C PHE A 478 2.72 -4.59 33.18
N HIS A 479 3.73 -4.73 32.32
CA HIS A 479 4.37 -3.57 31.71
C HIS A 479 3.47 -2.91 30.66
N PHE A 480 2.70 -3.73 29.92
CA PHE A 480 1.74 -3.24 28.95
C PHE A 480 0.53 -4.20 28.86
N VAL A 481 -0.68 -3.65 28.96
CA VAL A 481 -1.94 -4.36 28.69
C VAL A 481 -2.61 -3.72 27.49
N LEU A 482 -2.87 -4.49 26.43
CA LEU A 482 -3.62 -4.02 25.27
C LEU A 482 -5.05 -4.56 25.31
N LEU A 483 -6.01 -3.64 25.29
CA LEU A 483 -7.44 -3.91 25.36
C LEU A 483 -8.16 -3.48 24.08
N GLY A 484 -9.24 -4.19 23.74
CA GLY A 484 -10.26 -3.73 22.81
C GLY A 484 -11.53 -3.26 23.52
N VAL A 485 -12.47 -2.70 22.76
CA VAL A 485 -13.79 -2.30 23.27
C VAL A 485 -14.91 -2.89 22.41
N GLY A 486 -15.83 -3.61 23.05
CA GLY A 486 -17.06 -4.14 22.47
C GLY A 486 -18.10 -3.05 22.16
N TYR A 487 -19.09 -3.36 21.32
CA TYR A 487 -20.15 -2.40 20.94
C TYR A 487 -21.07 -2.00 22.09
N ASP A 488 -21.13 -2.83 23.13
CA ASP A 488 -21.81 -2.63 24.41
C ASP A 488 -20.87 -2.04 25.48
N GLY A 489 -19.64 -1.66 25.11
CA GLY A 489 -18.63 -1.14 26.01
C GLY A 489 -17.97 -2.17 26.93
N HIS A 490 -18.16 -3.47 26.66
CA HIS A 490 -17.35 -4.50 27.29
C HIS A 490 -15.87 -4.33 26.91
N THR A 491 -14.99 -4.80 27.77
CA THR A 491 -13.55 -4.89 27.49
C THR A 491 -13.02 -6.14 28.16
N ALA A 492 -11.97 -6.76 27.59
CA ALA A 492 -11.64 -8.14 27.90
C ALA A 492 -12.91 -9.00 27.75
N SER A 493 -13.21 -9.85 28.73
CA SER A 493 -14.50 -10.53 28.84
C SER A 493 -15.33 -10.02 30.03
N LEU A 494 -15.27 -8.71 30.31
CA LEU A 494 -16.05 -8.03 31.36
C LEU A 494 -17.26 -7.34 30.72
N PHE A 495 -18.47 -7.85 30.96
CA PHE A 495 -19.71 -7.40 30.29
C PHE A 495 -20.59 -6.51 31.18
N PRO A 496 -21.40 -5.60 30.60
CA PRO A 496 -22.38 -4.83 31.34
C PRO A 496 -23.33 -5.71 32.16
N GLY A 497 -23.57 -5.34 33.41
CA GLY A 497 -24.45 -6.06 34.34
C GLY A 497 -23.92 -7.38 34.87
N SER A 498 -22.71 -7.80 34.47
CA SER A 498 -22.09 -9.01 35.03
C SER A 498 -21.74 -8.80 36.51
N LYS A 499 -22.12 -9.77 37.36
CA LYS A 499 -21.74 -9.79 38.77
C LYS A 499 -20.28 -10.21 38.87
N LEU A 500 -19.36 -9.26 38.73
CA LEU A 500 -17.96 -9.48 39.07
C LEU A 500 -17.86 -9.74 40.57
N ASP A 501 -17.05 -10.72 40.96
CA ASP A 501 -16.93 -11.22 42.33
C ASP A 501 -16.97 -10.09 43.37
N ALA A 502 -17.99 -10.14 44.24
CA ALA A 502 -18.26 -9.14 45.27
C ALA A 502 -17.10 -8.96 46.29
N ASN A 503 -16.11 -9.86 46.26
CA ASN A 503 -14.93 -9.83 47.13
C ASN A 503 -13.72 -9.10 46.53
N GLY A 504 -13.76 -8.69 45.24
CA GLY A 504 -12.82 -7.74 44.62
C GLY A 504 -11.32 -8.08 44.67
N ASN A 505 -10.94 -9.28 45.12
CA ASN A 505 -9.56 -9.61 45.46
C ASN A 505 -8.82 -10.46 44.42
N SER A 506 -9.52 -11.17 43.55
CA SER A 506 -8.92 -12.03 42.53
C SER A 506 -8.41 -11.22 41.33
N LEU A 507 -7.30 -11.66 40.73
CA LEU A 507 -6.72 -11.13 39.50
C LEU A 507 -7.37 -11.73 38.25
N VAL A 508 -7.92 -12.95 38.37
CA VAL A 508 -8.55 -13.70 37.27
C VAL A 508 -9.92 -14.19 37.71
N ALA A 509 -10.92 -14.10 36.83
CA ALA A 509 -12.27 -14.56 37.11
C ALA A 509 -12.91 -15.26 35.91
N LEU A 510 -13.85 -16.17 36.19
CA LEU A 510 -14.79 -16.65 35.18
C LEU A 510 -15.92 -15.63 35.01
N THR A 511 -16.33 -15.39 33.77
CA THR A 511 -17.39 -14.44 33.44
C THR A 511 -18.36 -15.03 32.43
N GLU A 512 -19.55 -14.43 32.33
CA GLU A 512 -20.57 -14.81 31.36
C GLU A 512 -20.77 -13.71 30.31
N SER A 513 -20.66 -14.11 29.05
CA SER A 513 -20.97 -13.33 27.87
C SER A 513 -22.45 -13.46 27.51
N PRO A 514 -23.13 -12.37 27.10
CA PRO A 514 -24.50 -12.44 26.60
C PRO A 514 -24.61 -13.19 25.26
N ALA A 515 -23.50 -13.33 24.53
CA ALA A 515 -23.40 -14.06 23.27
C ALA A 515 -22.57 -15.34 23.41
N LYS A 516 -22.88 -16.36 22.59
CA LYS A 516 -22.12 -17.62 22.55
C LYS A 516 -20.67 -17.42 22.05
N PRO A 517 -19.71 -18.25 22.51
CA PRO A 517 -19.82 -19.14 23.68
C PRO A 517 -20.08 -18.32 24.97
N HIS A 518 -20.85 -18.80 25.94
CA HIS A 518 -21.24 -17.95 27.07
C HIS A 518 -20.13 -17.79 28.11
N GLN A 519 -19.53 -18.88 28.57
CA GLN A 519 -18.47 -18.80 29.58
C GLN A 519 -17.17 -18.24 29.00
N ARG A 520 -16.49 -17.44 29.81
CA ARG A 520 -15.22 -16.78 29.54
C ARG A 520 -14.32 -16.86 30.77
N MET A 521 -13.01 -16.81 30.55
CA MET A 521 -12.03 -16.49 31.59
C MET A 521 -11.45 -15.10 31.27
N SER A 522 -11.30 -14.24 32.27
CA SER A 522 -10.87 -12.86 32.08
C SER A 522 -9.94 -12.41 33.20
N LEU A 523 -8.99 -11.55 32.88
CA LEU A 523 -8.38 -10.67 33.88
C LEU A 523 -9.45 -9.74 34.46
N THR A 524 -9.38 -9.51 35.77
CA THR A 524 -10.29 -8.60 36.47
C THR A 524 -9.80 -7.15 36.33
N LEU A 525 -10.68 -6.19 36.65
CA LEU A 525 -10.29 -4.78 36.73
C LEU A 525 -9.12 -4.54 37.68
N LYS A 526 -9.00 -5.33 38.77
CA LYS A 526 -7.88 -5.25 39.70
C LYS A 526 -6.56 -5.56 39.01
N ALA A 527 -6.49 -6.67 38.26
CA ALA A 527 -5.28 -7.05 37.54
C ALA A 527 -4.91 -6.04 36.45
N ILE A 528 -5.90 -5.58 35.67
CA ILE A 528 -5.66 -4.64 34.58
C ILE A 528 -5.19 -3.27 35.13
N ASN A 529 -5.78 -2.78 36.22
CA ASN A 529 -5.45 -1.48 36.79
C ASN A 529 -4.13 -1.46 37.58
N GLN A 530 -3.47 -2.61 37.77
CA GLN A 530 -2.11 -2.70 38.31
C GLN A 530 -1.03 -2.49 37.24
N ALA A 531 -1.39 -2.47 35.95
CA ALA A 531 -0.43 -2.34 34.87
C ALA A 531 0.22 -0.94 34.80
N GLN A 532 1.47 -0.89 34.36
CA GLN A 532 2.22 0.35 34.15
C GLN A 532 1.70 1.15 32.96
N LYS A 533 1.29 0.45 31.90
CA LYS A 533 0.62 1.04 30.73
C LYS A 533 -0.57 0.18 30.32
N VAL A 534 -1.68 0.84 30.04
CA VAL A 534 -2.86 0.23 29.43
C VAL A 534 -3.16 0.98 28.15
N GLY A 535 -3.14 0.27 27.02
CA GLY A 535 -3.54 0.77 25.72
C GLY A 535 -4.93 0.27 25.38
N VAL A 536 -5.84 1.15 24.96
CA VAL A 536 -7.17 0.78 24.47
C VAL A 536 -7.25 1.07 22.98
N LEU A 537 -7.34 0.02 22.17
CA LEU A 537 -7.45 0.13 20.72
C LEU A 537 -8.91 0.10 20.29
N VAL A 538 -9.35 1.16 19.61
CA VAL A 538 -10.69 1.29 19.03
C VAL A 538 -10.55 1.62 17.56
N MET A 539 -11.04 0.73 16.69
CA MET A 539 -10.90 0.88 15.24
C MET A 539 -12.21 0.61 14.52
N GLY A 540 -12.40 1.34 13.43
CA GLY A 540 -13.46 1.17 12.45
C GLY A 540 -14.72 1.99 12.73
N LYS A 541 -15.35 2.43 11.63
CA LYS A 541 -16.58 3.23 11.60
C LYS A 541 -17.72 2.68 12.44
N SER A 542 -17.84 1.36 12.55
CA SER A 542 -18.87 0.71 13.37
C SER A 542 -18.76 1.05 14.86
N LYS A 543 -17.59 1.53 15.33
CA LYS A 543 -17.35 1.93 16.72
C LYS A 543 -17.69 3.40 17.00
N HIS A 544 -18.07 4.19 15.99
CA HIS A 544 -18.28 5.62 16.15
C HIS A 544 -19.39 5.98 17.16
N GLU A 545 -20.54 5.32 17.07
CA GLU A 545 -21.66 5.56 18.00
C GLU A 545 -21.25 5.26 19.44
N LEU A 546 -20.51 4.17 19.64
CA LEU A 546 -19.98 3.77 20.94
C LEU A 546 -18.98 4.80 21.48
N VAL A 547 -18.00 5.24 20.69
CA VAL A 547 -17.02 6.26 21.11
C VAL A 547 -17.74 7.56 21.48
N THR A 548 -18.71 7.98 20.67
CA THR A 548 -19.52 9.17 20.97
C THR A 548 -20.30 9.01 22.27
N GLN A 549 -20.94 7.87 22.50
CA GLN A 549 -21.67 7.59 23.72
C GLN A 549 -20.74 7.53 24.94
N LEU A 550 -19.62 6.83 24.83
CA LEU A 550 -18.58 6.75 25.85
C LEU A 550 -17.98 8.12 26.15
N SER A 551 -17.93 9.09 25.23
CA SER A 551 -17.46 10.44 25.58
C SER A 551 -18.38 11.19 26.57
N ARG A 552 -19.66 10.79 26.67
CA ARG A 552 -20.72 11.52 27.42
C ARG A 552 -21.16 10.82 28.70
N VAL A 553 -21.04 9.50 28.78
CA VAL A 553 -21.52 8.73 29.95
C VAL A 553 -20.61 8.91 31.16
N LYS A 554 -21.21 9.11 32.34
CA LYS A 554 -20.48 9.07 33.62
C LYS A 554 -19.83 7.71 33.82
N ASP A 555 -18.69 7.70 34.51
CA ASP A 555 -18.01 6.46 34.84
C ASP A 555 -18.90 5.56 35.69
N ASN A 556 -19.25 4.40 35.13
CA ASN A 556 -20.06 3.39 35.77
C ASN A 556 -19.62 2.02 35.24
N PRO A 557 -18.66 1.35 35.89
CA PRO A 557 -18.12 0.07 35.45
C PRO A 557 -19.17 -1.04 35.33
N ASN A 558 -20.29 -0.93 36.05
CA ASN A 558 -21.38 -1.91 35.95
C ASN A 558 -22.13 -1.80 34.62
N ASN A 559 -22.28 -0.58 34.08
CA ASN A 559 -22.99 -0.36 32.81
C ASN A 559 -22.03 -0.28 31.62
N TRP A 560 -20.80 0.19 31.86
CA TRP A 560 -19.76 0.39 30.86
C TRP A 560 -18.42 -0.11 31.43
N PRO A 561 -18.12 -1.41 31.34
CA PRO A 561 -16.92 -2.01 31.95
C PRO A 561 -15.62 -1.31 31.58
N ILE A 562 -15.48 -0.82 30.35
CA ILE A 562 -14.31 -0.05 29.91
C ILE A 562 -14.05 1.23 30.75
N THR A 563 -15.07 1.81 31.38
CA THR A 563 -14.93 2.98 32.27
C THR A 563 -14.31 2.63 33.63
N GLY A 564 -14.24 1.35 33.96
CA GLY A 564 -13.51 0.83 35.13
C GLY A 564 -12.01 0.72 34.94
N ILE A 565 -11.50 0.94 33.71
CA ILE A 565 -10.06 0.90 33.42
C ILE A 565 -9.43 2.23 33.85
N ARG A 566 -8.76 2.18 35.00
CA ARG A 566 -8.09 3.30 35.66
C ARG A 566 -6.83 2.78 36.34
N PRO A 567 -5.71 2.71 35.60
CA PRO A 567 -4.43 2.29 36.17
C PRO A 567 -4.07 3.12 37.41
N THR A 568 -3.71 2.46 38.52
CA THR A 568 -3.55 3.14 39.83
C THR A 568 -2.25 3.95 39.89
N SER A 569 -1.16 3.38 39.37
CA SER A 569 0.17 4.01 39.26
C SER A 569 0.66 4.11 37.80
N GLY A 570 -0.13 3.59 36.86
CA GLY A 570 0.20 3.53 35.44
C GLY A 570 -0.45 4.61 34.59
N ARG A 571 -0.26 4.51 33.27
CA ARG A 571 -0.87 5.39 32.27
C ARG A 571 -1.89 4.65 31.41
N LEU A 572 -3.03 5.28 31.18
CA LEU A 572 -4.02 4.87 30.19
C LEU A 572 -3.85 5.71 28.92
N VAL A 573 -3.76 5.05 27.77
CA VAL A 573 -3.72 5.69 26.44
C VAL A 573 -4.79 5.07 25.54
N TRP A 574 -5.61 5.92 24.94
CA TRP A 574 -6.59 5.54 23.93
C TRP A 574 -5.98 5.66 22.54
N TYR A 575 -6.05 4.60 21.76
CA TYR A 575 -5.67 4.57 20.35
C TYR A 575 -6.98 4.43 19.55
N ILE A 576 -7.47 5.55 19.01
CA ILE A 576 -8.78 5.61 18.33
C ILE A 576 -8.56 6.06 16.90
N ASP A 577 -8.94 5.25 15.91
CA ASP A 577 -8.81 5.67 14.51
C ASP A 577 -9.82 6.76 14.15
N TYR A 578 -9.57 7.49 13.05
CA TYR A 578 -10.47 8.55 12.63
C TYR A 578 -11.87 8.06 12.29
N ASP A 579 -12.02 6.85 11.77
CA ASP A 579 -13.33 6.26 11.50
C ASP A 579 -14.14 6.05 12.79
N ALA A 580 -13.51 5.56 13.86
CA ALA A 580 -14.15 5.40 15.15
C ALA A 580 -14.34 6.74 15.89
N LEU A 581 -13.44 7.72 15.70
CA LEU A 581 -13.52 9.00 16.40
C LEU A 581 -14.50 9.98 15.75
N LEU A 582 -14.44 10.13 14.42
CA LEU A 582 -15.11 11.19 13.66
C LEU A 582 -16.34 10.71 12.89
N GLY A 583 -16.42 9.42 12.55
CA GLY A 583 -17.63 8.78 12.01
C GLY A 583 -17.57 8.44 10.53
#